data_AF-A0A927BK95-F1
#
_entry.id   AF-A0A927BK95-F1
#
_cell.length_a   1.000
_cell.length_b   1.000
_cell.length_c   1.000
_cell.angle_alpha   90.00
_cell.angle_beta   90.00
_cell.angle_gamma   90.00
#
_symmetry.space_group_name_H-M   'P 1'
#
loop_
_entity.id
_entity.type
_entity.pdbx_description
1 polymer ?
#
loop_
_entity_poly.entity_id
_entity_poly.type
_entity_poly.pdbx_seq_one_letter_code
_entity_poly.pdbx_strand_id
1 'polypeptide(L)'
;MALVLIGLALQGVAFETIRTLLRLAVSPLWFLCVYAVITAATPLIRRCGAGRLVLVAFALVGAADLVRGLVGDLEWVGSLRWLNVLTGWLVPYALGVFRAAGGLSRRRHAAGLLVCGAAGLAGLVLWCGYPASMVGVPGASLSNLNPPSLAAVCFGLAQCGLGLLLCGPLRRLTGQPTGPVPSLAGRASDAARERATAGQFCWAVVAVLNLSAMTVFLWHQTSMIATTVFWLGFGQRRPGLHTAPEDPFWVAFRLAWIPVFACVLALFWLAFKDVEKSARRHPEIRSMSPKSPPDVIR
;
A
#
# COMPACT_ATOMS: atom_id res chain seq x y z
N MET A 1 10.16 8.46 -15.72
CA MET A 1 8.89 8.82 -16.38
C MET A 1 9.06 9.86 -17.48
N ALA A 2 9.63 11.05 -17.20
CA ALA A 2 9.81 12.11 -18.21
C ALA A 2 10.44 11.62 -19.54
N LEU A 3 11.51 10.83 -19.48
CA LEU A 3 12.14 10.25 -20.68
C LEU A 3 11.21 9.39 -21.53
N VAL A 4 10.33 8.60 -20.91
CA VAL A 4 9.33 7.78 -21.63
C VAL A 4 8.32 8.67 -22.34
N LEU A 5 7.85 9.72 -21.67
CA LEU A 5 6.89 10.66 -22.24
C LEU A 5 7.50 11.51 -23.37
N ILE A 6 8.77 11.93 -23.21
CA ILE A 6 9.52 12.63 -24.26
C ILE A 6 9.70 11.70 -25.47
N GLY A 7 10.08 10.43 -25.25
CA GLY A 7 10.18 9.45 -26.34
C GLY A 7 8.86 9.27 -27.09
N LEU A 8 7.73 9.20 -26.38
CA LEU A 8 6.40 9.14 -27.00
C LEU A 8 6.08 10.41 -27.81
N ALA A 9 6.40 11.59 -27.27
CA ALA A 9 6.18 12.85 -27.96
C ALA A 9 7.02 12.95 -29.25
N LEU A 10 8.28 12.52 -29.21
CA LEU A 10 9.18 12.48 -30.37
C LEU A 10 8.70 11.51 -31.45
N GLN A 11 7.97 10.44 -31.06
CA GLN A 11 7.34 9.49 -31.98
C GLN A 11 5.97 9.96 -32.50
N GLY A 12 5.57 11.20 -32.21
CA GLY A 12 4.31 11.77 -32.69
C GLY A 12 3.05 11.19 -32.05
N VAL A 13 3.18 10.54 -30.88
CA VAL A 13 2.02 10.00 -30.16
C VAL A 13 1.10 11.13 -29.70
N ALA A 14 -0.21 10.94 -29.86
CA ALA A 14 -1.21 11.95 -29.53
C ALA A 14 -1.08 12.45 -28.08
N PHE A 15 -1.22 13.76 -27.89
CA PHE A 15 -1.16 14.41 -26.58
C PHE A 15 -2.12 13.77 -25.56
N GLU A 16 -3.30 13.36 -26.01
CA GLU A 16 -4.30 12.70 -25.18
C GLU A 16 -3.80 11.38 -24.57
N THR A 17 -3.08 10.58 -25.34
CA THR A 17 -2.46 9.34 -24.86
C THR A 17 -1.38 9.63 -23.83
N ILE A 18 -0.52 10.63 -24.10
CA ILE A 18 0.55 11.04 -23.17
C ILE A 18 -0.06 11.56 -21.86
N ARG A 19 -1.09 12.40 -21.93
CA ARG A 19 -1.84 12.93 -20.79
C ARG A 19 -2.46 11.81 -19.97
N THR A 20 -3.03 10.81 -20.63
CA THR A 20 -3.63 9.64 -19.98
C THR A 20 -2.57 8.82 -19.23
N LEU A 21 -1.43 8.52 -19.87
CA LEU A 21 -0.33 7.78 -19.24
C LEU A 21 0.26 8.54 -18.04
N LEU A 22 0.45 9.85 -18.18
CA LEU A 22 0.91 10.70 -17.07
C LEU A 22 -0.09 10.68 -15.92
N ARG A 23 -1.39 10.83 -16.20
CA ARG A 23 -2.44 10.80 -15.17
C ARG A 23 -2.49 9.45 -14.46
N LEU A 24 -2.33 8.33 -15.17
CA LEU A 24 -2.27 7.00 -14.56
C LEU A 24 -1.10 6.85 -13.57
N ALA A 25 0.06 7.44 -13.88
CA ALA A 25 1.22 7.37 -13.01
C ALA A 25 1.16 8.33 -11.81
N VAL A 26 0.62 9.54 -12.01
CA VAL A 26 0.56 10.58 -10.97
C VAL A 26 -0.66 10.41 -10.06
N SER A 27 -1.78 9.90 -10.57
CA SER A 27 -3.03 9.77 -9.82
C SER A 27 -2.84 9.07 -8.47
N PRO A 28 -2.15 7.91 -8.35
CA PRO A 28 -1.98 7.27 -7.05
C PRO A 28 -1.21 8.09 -6.00
N LEU A 29 -0.43 9.10 -6.42
CA LEU A 29 0.45 9.86 -5.51
C LEU A 29 -0.32 10.68 -4.46
N TRP A 30 -1.60 11.00 -4.67
CA TRP A 30 -2.39 11.71 -3.64
C TRP A 30 -2.46 10.91 -2.33
N PHE A 31 -2.40 9.58 -2.41
CA PHE A 31 -2.42 8.71 -1.25
C PHE A 31 -1.19 8.93 -0.35
N LEU A 32 -0.05 9.38 -0.89
CA LEU A 32 1.14 9.70 -0.10
C LEU A 32 0.88 10.83 0.89
N CYS A 33 0.11 11.85 0.47
CA CYS A 33 -0.27 12.94 1.36
C CYS A 33 -1.12 12.42 2.53
N VAL A 34 -2.11 11.58 2.23
CA VAL A 34 -2.96 10.98 3.27
C VAL A 34 -2.16 10.07 4.19
N TYR A 35 -1.31 9.21 3.62
CA TYR A 35 -0.44 8.33 4.37
C TYR A 35 0.50 9.11 5.30
N ALA A 36 1.10 10.20 4.81
CA ALA A 36 1.96 11.07 5.60
C ALA A 36 1.19 11.75 6.75
N VAL A 37 0.00 12.29 6.48
CA VAL A 37 -0.86 12.94 7.49
C VAL A 37 -1.25 11.95 8.58
N ILE A 38 -1.76 10.78 8.22
CA ILE A 38 -2.19 9.77 9.19
C ILE A 38 -0.98 9.23 9.97
N THR A 39 0.16 9.05 9.30
CA THR A 39 1.40 8.61 9.96
C THR A 39 1.92 9.65 10.94
N ALA A 40 1.91 10.94 10.59
CA ALA A 40 2.23 12.03 11.50
C ALA A 40 1.25 12.12 12.68
N ALA A 41 -0.01 11.74 12.47
CA ALA A 41 -1.04 11.70 13.51
C ALA A 41 -0.95 10.48 14.46
N THR A 42 -0.05 9.51 14.21
CA THR A 42 0.14 8.32 15.07
C THR A 42 0.18 8.59 16.58
N PRO A 43 0.93 9.58 17.12
CA PRO A 43 0.92 9.86 18.55
C PRO A 43 -0.47 10.25 19.06
N LEU A 44 -1.25 11.03 18.29
CA LEU A 44 -2.64 11.35 18.64
C LEU A 44 -3.53 10.11 18.58
N ILE A 45 -3.37 9.28 17.55
CA ILE A 45 -4.12 8.03 17.39
C ILE A 45 -3.91 7.12 18.61
N ARG A 46 -2.68 7.03 19.11
CA ARG A 46 -2.34 6.29 20.34
C ARG A 46 -2.96 6.92 21.58
N ARG A 47 -2.95 8.25 21.71
CA ARG A 47 -3.53 8.98 22.86
C ARG A 47 -5.06 8.85 22.92
N CYS A 48 -5.75 8.97 21.79
CA CYS A 48 -7.22 8.92 21.71
C CYS A 48 -7.79 7.49 21.82
N GLY A 49 -6.94 6.46 21.71
CA GLY A 49 -7.31 5.06 21.70
C GLY A 49 -7.64 4.56 20.30
N ALA A 50 -6.70 3.82 19.70
CA ALA A 50 -6.79 3.35 18.32
C ALA A 50 -8.07 2.55 18.02
N GLY A 51 -8.50 1.67 18.93
CA GLY A 51 -9.76 0.91 18.76
C GLY A 51 -11.01 1.81 18.73
N ARG A 52 -11.03 2.90 19.52
CA ARG A 52 -12.12 3.88 19.49
C ARG A 52 -12.13 4.63 18.16
N LEU A 53 -10.96 5.02 17.67
CA LEU A 53 -10.84 5.73 16.39
C LEU A 53 -11.24 4.85 15.19
N VAL A 54 -10.99 3.54 15.23
CA VAL A 54 -11.52 2.61 14.22
C VAL A 54 -13.05 2.71 14.16
N LEU A 55 -13.73 2.65 15.31
CA LEU A 55 -15.19 2.69 15.37
C LEU A 55 -15.74 4.05 14.94
N VAL A 56 -15.15 5.15 15.42
CA VAL A 56 -15.56 6.52 15.07
C VAL A 56 -15.37 6.76 13.58
N ALA A 57 -14.23 6.39 13.02
CA ALA A 57 -13.95 6.58 11.60
C ALA A 57 -14.88 5.74 10.71
N PHE A 58 -15.13 4.48 11.08
CA PHE A 58 -16.11 3.62 10.41
C PHE A 58 -17.52 4.25 10.44
N ALA A 59 -17.96 4.73 11.60
CA ALA A 59 -19.26 5.37 11.77
C ALA A 59 -19.38 6.66 10.94
N LEU A 60 -18.34 7.49 10.88
CA LEU A 60 -18.33 8.72 10.08
C LEU A 60 -18.45 8.42 8.59
N VAL A 61 -17.71 7.44 8.08
CA VAL A 61 -17.81 7.01 6.66
C VAL A 61 -19.21 6.48 6.37
N GLY A 62 -19.73 5.60 7.23
CA GLY A 62 -21.06 5.04 7.09
C GLY A 62 -22.17 6.09 7.16
N ALA A 63 -22.04 7.07 8.05
CA ALA A 63 -22.98 8.18 8.15
C ALA A 63 -22.97 9.06 6.90
N ALA A 64 -21.78 9.40 6.37
CA ALA A 64 -21.66 10.20 5.15
C ALA A 64 -22.27 9.49 3.93
N ASP A 65 -22.05 8.18 3.81
CA ASP A 65 -22.63 7.36 2.74
C ASP A 65 -24.15 7.14 2.92
N LEU A 66 -24.63 7.01 4.17
CA LEU A 66 -26.06 6.95 4.47
C LEU A 66 -26.77 8.27 4.13
N VAL A 67 -26.20 9.41 4.53
CA VAL A 67 -26.75 10.74 4.20
C VAL A 67 -26.86 10.91 2.68
N ARG A 68 -25.83 10.49 1.93
CA ARG A 68 -25.89 10.47 0.46
C ARG A 68 -27.00 9.57 -0.06
N GLY A 69 -27.13 8.36 0.48
CA GLY A 69 -28.18 7.42 0.07
C GLY A 69 -29.60 7.95 0.31
N LEU A 70 -29.80 8.73 1.38
CA LEU A 70 -31.10 9.29 1.75
C LEU A 70 -31.44 10.60 1.05
N VAL A 71 -30.46 11.48 0.85
CA VAL A 71 -30.67 12.87 0.39
C VAL A 71 -30.26 13.06 -1.08
N GLY A 72 -29.52 12.12 -1.66
CA GLY A 72 -29.01 12.19 -3.03
C GLY A 72 -27.71 13.01 -3.16
N ASP A 73 -27.32 13.29 -4.41
CA ASP A 73 -26.06 13.98 -4.75
C ASP A 73 -26.20 15.51 -4.66
N LEU A 74 -26.44 16.02 -3.44
CA LEU A 74 -26.37 17.46 -3.16
C LEU A 74 -24.91 17.91 -2.99
N GLU A 75 -24.60 19.15 -3.38
CA GLU A 75 -23.23 19.70 -3.34
C GLU A 75 -22.60 19.67 -1.95
N TRP A 76 -23.37 20.00 -0.90
CA TRP A 76 -22.88 19.99 0.48
C TRP A 76 -22.60 18.55 0.97
N VAL A 77 -23.36 17.55 0.50
CA VAL A 77 -23.10 16.13 0.79
C VAL A 77 -21.81 15.69 0.10
N GLY A 78 -21.63 16.10 -1.15
CA GLY A 78 -20.37 15.89 -1.88
C GLY A 78 -19.17 16.47 -1.13
N SER A 79 -19.32 17.69 -0.61
CA SER A 79 -18.31 18.38 0.20
C SER A 79 -18.00 17.65 1.50
N LEU A 80 -19.03 17.18 2.22
CA LEU A 80 -18.89 16.42 3.46
C LEU A 80 -18.15 15.09 3.24
N ARG A 81 -18.42 14.40 2.12
CA ARG A 81 -17.80 13.11 1.80
C ARG A 81 -16.30 13.19 1.55
N TRP A 82 -15.74 14.38 1.25
CA TRP A 82 -14.29 14.54 1.21
C TRP A 82 -13.61 14.27 2.55
N LEU A 83 -14.33 14.38 3.68
CA LEU A 83 -13.82 13.93 4.98
C LEU A 83 -13.51 12.43 5.02
N ASN A 84 -14.20 11.63 4.19
CA ASN A 84 -13.94 10.20 4.06
C ASN A 84 -12.56 9.88 3.53
N VAL A 85 -11.89 10.84 2.88
CA VAL A 85 -10.48 10.69 2.50
C VAL A 85 -9.63 10.43 3.73
N LEU A 86 -9.83 11.14 4.84
CA LEU A 86 -9.05 10.86 6.05
C LEU A 86 -9.67 9.73 6.88
N THR A 87 -10.99 9.75 7.10
CA THR A 87 -11.62 8.77 7.99
C THR A 87 -11.61 7.35 7.41
N GLY A 88 -11.83 7.18 6.10
CA GLY A 88 -11.78 5.87 5.45
C GLY A 88 -10.42 5.20 5.56
N TRP A 89 -9.33 5.96 5.35
CA TRP A 89 -7.96 5.45 5.50
C TRP A 89 -7.49 5.34 6.95
N LEU A 90 -8.09 6.12 7.86
CA LEU A 90 -7.83 6.00 9.30
C LEU A 90 -8.26 4.64 9.86
N VAL A 91 -9.31 4.02 9.32
CA VAL A 91 -9.80 2.71 9.78
C VAL A 91 -8.71 1.62 9.72
N PRO A 92 -8.16 1.25 8.55
CA PRO A 92 -7.12 0.23 8.49
C PRO A 92 -5.83 0.65 9.21
N TYR A 93 -5.49 1.95 9.20
CA TYR A 93 -4.29 2.45 9.88
C TYR A 93 -4.40 2.30 11.41
N ALA A 94 -5.49 2.79 12.00
CA ALA A 94 -5.76 2.69 13.43
C ALA A 94 -5.92 1.23 13.87
N LEU A 95 -6.45 0.36 13.02
CA LEU A 95 -6.48 -1.08 13.26
C LEU A 95 -5.06 -1.67 13.36
N GLY A 96 -4.14 -1.22 12.50
CA GLY A 96 -2.72 -1.55 12.57
C GLY A 96 -2.06 -1.09 13.88
N VAL A 97 -2.33 0.15 14.30
CA VAL A 97 -1.86 0.69 15.60
C VAL A 97 -2.44 -0.11 16.77
N PHE A 98 -3.73 -0.45 16.72
CA PHE A 98 -4.40 -1.25 17.74
C PHE A 98 -3.79 -2.66 17.83
N ARG A 99 -3.49 -3.28 16.69
CA ARG A 99 -2.76 -4.55 16.63
C ARG A 99 -1.35 -4.43 17.22
N ALA A 100 -0.61 -3.38 16.88
CA ALA A 100 0.74 -3.15 17.39
C ALA A 100 0.77 -2.98 18.91
N ALA A 101 -0.32 -2.45 19.50
CA ALA A 101 -0.52 -2.36 20.95
C ALA A 101 -0.96 -3.67 21.62
N GLY A 102 -0.95 -4.81 20.90
CA GLY A 102 -1.37 -6.12 21.43
C GLY A 102 -2.86 -6.45 21.20
N GLY A 103 -3.62 -5.55 20.59
CA GLY A 103 -5.00 -5.78 20.16
C GLY A 103 -5.11 -6.88 19.09
N LEU A 104 -6.33 -7.39 18.89
CA LEU A 104 -6.63 -8.45 17.90
C LEU A 104 -5.76 -9.72 18.04
N SER A 105 -5.22 -9.98 19.23
CA SER A 105 -4.33 -11.13 19.50
C SER A 105 -4.99 -12.48 19.21
N ARG A 106 -6.30 -12.57 19.48
CA ARG A 106 -7.08 -13.81 19.28
C ARG A 106 -7.53 -13.99 17.83
N ARG A 107 -7.41 -15.22 17.33
CA ARG A 107 -7.85 -15.63 15.97
C ARG A 107 -9.31 -15.29 15.68
N ARG A 108 -10.19 -15.35 16.69
CA ARG A 108 -11.62 -14.99 16.55
C ARG A 108 -11.85 -13.54 16.12
N HIS A 109 -10.99 -12.59 16.55
CA HIS A 109 -11.14 -11.19 16.16
C HIS A 109 -10.71 -10.99 14.69
N ALA A 110 -9.67 -11.69 14.25
CA ALA A 110 -9.25 -11.70 12.86
C ALA A 110 -10.31 -12.34 11.94
N ALA A 111 -10.90 -13.45 12.37
CA ALA A 111 -12.02 -14.08 11.67
C ALA A 111 -13.26 -13.18 11.64
N GLY A 112 -13.59 -12.51 12.75
CA GLY A 112 -14.68 -11.54 12.80
C GLY A 112 -14.49 -10.38 11.82
N LEU A 113 -13.27 -9.81 11.74
CA LEU A 113 -12.95 -8.78 10.75
C LEU A 113 -13.13 -9.27 9.31
N LEU A 114 -12.67 -10.48 9.01
CA LEU A 114 -12.82 -11.09 7.69
C LEU A 114 -14.30 -11.31 7.34
N VAL A 115 -15.04 -11.99 8.21
CA VAL A 115 -16.44 -12.36 7.96
C VAL A 115 -17.33 -11.12 7.91
N CYS A 116 -17.24 -10.23 8.91
CA CYS A 116 -18.06 -9.02 8.94
C CYS A 116 -17.69 -8.05 7.81
N GLY A 117 -16.40 -7.89 7.49
CA GLY A 117 -15.96 -7.07 6.37
C GLY A 117 -16.45 -7.61 5.02
N ALA A 118 -16.32 -8.92 4.80
CA ALA A 118 -16.77 -9.57 3.57
C ALA A 118 -18.30 -9.55 3.44
N ALA A 119 -19.02 -9.85 4.52
CA ALA A 119 -20.48 -9.81 4.54
C ALA A 119 -21.00 -8.38 4.34
N GLY A 120 -20.39 -7.38 4.98
CA GLY A 120 -20.74 -5.97 4.78
C GLY A 120 -20.46 -5.49 3.36
N LEU A 121 -19.35 -5.90 2.76
CA LEU A 121 -19.04 -5.60 1.37
C LEU A 121 -20.05 -6.24 0.41
N ALA A 122 -20.34 -7.53 0.57
CA ALA A 122 -21.37 -8.23 -0.21
C ALA A 122 -22.74 -7.55 -0.02
N GLY A 123 -23.05 -7.17 1.22
CA GLY A 123 -24.11 -6.27 1.64
C GLY A 123 -24.31 -5.08 0.70
N LEU A 124 -23.27 -4.25 0.66
CA LEU A 124 -23.29 -2.98 -0.04
C LEU A 124 -23.33 -3.16 -1.56
N VAL A 125 -22.64 -4.17 -2.09
CA VAL A 125 -22.60 -4.43 -3.54
C VAL A 125 -23.91 -5.02 -4.04
N LEU A 126 -24.43 -6.05 -3.37
CA LEU A 126 -25.59 -6.81 -3.85
C LEU A 126 -26.92 -6.09 -3.60
N TRP A 127 -27.04 -5.35 -2.49
CA TRP A 127 -28.31 -4.76 -2.07
C TRP A 127 -28.30 -3.23 -2.01
N CYS A 128 -27.13 -2.56 -2.01
CA CYS A 128 -27.06 -1.09 -1.90
C CYS A 128 -26.45 -0.41 -3.14
N GLY A 129 -26.24 -1.14 -4.25
CA GLY A 129 -25.80 -0.57 -5.52
C GLY A 129 -24.35 -0.06 -5.56
N TYR A 130 -23.51 -0.46 -4.59
CA TYR A 130 -22.09 -0.11 -4.63
C TYR A 130 -21.37 -0.88 -5.74
N PRO A 131 -20.46 -0.25 -6.49
CA PRO A 131 -19.74 -0.97 -7.54
C PRO A 131 -18.84 -2.04 -6.93
N ALA A 132 -18.76 -3.20 -7.60
CA ALA A 132 -17.85 -4.28 -7.20
C ALA A 132 -16.38 -3.86 -7.34
N SER A 133 -16.07 -2.96 -8.28
CA SER A 133 -14.73 -2.39 -8.40
C SER A 133 -14.45 -1.42 -7.25
N MET A 134 -13.38 -1.67 -6.50
CA MET A 134 -12.94 -0.76 -5.45
C MET A 134 -12.25 0.49 -6.02
N VAL A 135 -11.61 0.37 -7.19
CA VAL A 135 -10.98 1.48 -7.91
C VAL A 135 -11.93 2.06 -8.94
N GLY A 136 -11.77 3.35 -9.25
CA GLY A 136 -12.50 3.99 -10.34
C GLY A 136 -12.14 3.35 -11.68
N VAL A 137 -13.14 2.92 -12.43
CA VAL A 137 -12.99 2.38 -13.79
C VAL A 137 -13.58 3.39 -14.77
N PRO A 138 -12.95 3.65 -15.93
CA PRO A 138 -13.55 4.48 -16.97
C PRO A 138 -14.97 4.00 -17.31
N GLY A 139 -15.94 4.93 -17.31
CA GLY A 139 -17.35 4.64 -17.60
C GLY A 139 -18.23 4.33 -16.37
N ALA A 140 -17.65 4.15 -15.17
CA ALA A 140 -18.43 4.01 -13.94
C ALA A 140 -18.79 5.38 -13.34
N SER A 141 -20.04 5.55 -12.89
CA SER A 141 -20.53 6.78 -12.25
C SER A 141 -20.02 7.00 -10.83
N LEU A 142 -19.51 5.95 -10.18
CA LEU A 142 -19.17 5.95 -8.77
C LEU A 142 -17.85 5.19 -8.54
N SER A 143 -16.96 5.76 -7.72
CA SER A 143 -15.69 5.16 -7.32
C SER A 143 -15.68 4.97 -5.81
N ASN A 144 -15.40 3.75 -5.34
CA ASN A 144 -15.33 3.43 -3.91
C ASN A 144 -14.10 4.05 -3.22
N LEU A 145 -13.10 4.53 -3.97
CA LEU A 145 -11.88 5.13 -3.41
C LEU A 145 -11.76 6.64 -3.65
N ASN A 146 -12.78 7.29 -4.22
CA ASN A 146 -12.75 8.72 -4.52
C ASN A 146 -14.12 9.40 -4.27
N PRO A 147 -14.43 9.77 -3.02
CA PRO A 147 -13.70 9.46 -1.78
C PRO A 147 -13.99 8.03 -1.26
N PRO A 148 -13.23 7.51 -0.28
CA PRO A 148 -13.47 6.19 0.33
C PRO A 148 -14.92 5.98 0.78
N SER A 149 -15.55 4.93 0.27
CA SER A 149 -16.90 4.51 0.66
C SER A 149 -16.87 3.51 1.81
N LEU A 150 -18.05 3.25 2.39
CA LEU A 150 -18.23 2.18 3.37
C LEU A 150 -17.87 0.81 2.75
N ALA A 151 -18.10 0.61 1.46
CA ALA A 151 -17.72 -0.61 0.75
C ALA A 151 -16.19 -0.78 0.73
N ALA A 152 -15.42 0.29 0.46
CA ALA A 152 -13.96 0.26 0.55
C ALA A 152 -13.47 -0.01 1.97
N VAL A 153 -14.13 0.54 2.99
CA VAL A 153 -13.79 0.29 4.40
C VAL A 153 -14.06 -1.17 4.77
N CYS A 154 -15.22 -1.73 4.41
CA CYS A 154 -15.55 -3.14 4.62
C CYS A 154 -14.55 -4.08 3.92
N PHE A 155 -14.16 -3.73 2.69
CA PHE A 155 -13.11 -4.44 1.95
C PHE A 155 -11.77 -4.40 2.70
N GLY A 156 -11.36 -3.22 3.19
CA GLY A 156 -10.14 -3.07 4.00
C GLY A 156 -10.18 -3.88 5.30
N LEU A 157 -11.31 -3.91 6.01
CA LEU A 157 -11.50 -4.76 7.19
C LEU A 157 -11.36 -6.24 6.86
N ALA A 158 -11.94 -6.69 5.75
CA ALA A 158 -11.82 -8.06 5.28
C ALA A 158 -10.35 -8.42 4.98
N GLN A 159 -9.64 -7.55 4.28
CA GLN A 159 -8.21 -7.72 3.97
C GLN A 159 -7.34 -7.74 5.24
N CYS A 160 -7.62 -6.88 6.22
CA CYS A 160 -6.92 -6.90 7.51
C CYS A 160 -7.18 -8.20 8.27
N GLY A 161 -8.44 -8.68 8.32
CA GLY A 161 -8.80 -9.95 8.94
C GLY A 161 -8.09 -11.13 8.29
N LEU A 162 -8.10 -11.20 6.96
CA LEU A 162 -7.39 -12.22 6.19
C LEU A 162 -5.87 -12.16 6.46
N GLY A 163 -5.27 -10.98 6.41
CA GLY A 163 -3.85 -10.79 6.69
C GLY A 163 -3.44 -11.28 8.08
N LEU A 164 -4.25 -10.99 9.10
CA LEU A 164 -4.02 -11.46 10.47
C LEU A 164 -4.14 -12.99 10.61
N LEU A 165 -5.06 -13.62 9.87
CA LEU A 165 -5.20 -15.08 9.85
C LEU A 165 -4.01 -15.76 9.15
N LEU A 166 -3.49 -15.14 8.09
CA LEU A 166 -2.37 -15.65 7.31
C LEU A 166 -1.00 -15.38 7.97
N CYS A 167 -0.89 -14.39 8.87
CA CYS A 167 0.36 -14.06 9.55
C CYS A 167 1.01 -15.26 10.25
N GLY A 168 0.22 -16.10 10.93
CA GLY A 168 0.74 -17.29 11.63
C GLY A 168 1.40 -18.29 10.67
N PRO A 169 0.66 -18.82 9.67
CA PRO A 169 1.21 -19.69 8.63
C PRO A 169 2.41 -19.07 7.90
N LEU A 170 2.32 -17.80 7.48
CA LEU A 170 3.39 -17.13 6.74
C LEU A 170 4.69 -17.00 7.55
N ARG A 171 4.59 -16.73 8.86
CA ARG A 171 5.77 -16.70 9.75
C ARG A 171 6.47 -18.05 9.85
N ARG A 172 5.71 -19.15 9.88
CA ARG A 172 6.28 -20.51 9.86
C ARG A 172 6.97 -20.82 8.54
N LEU A 173 6.34 -20.48 7.41
CA LEU A 173 6.89 -20.69 6.07
C LEU A 173 8.19 -19.91 5.83
N THR A 174 8.30 -18.73 6.42
CA THR A 174 9.49 -17.87 6.33
C THR A 174 10.56 -18.20 7.38
N GLY A 175 10.37 -19.26 8.16
CA GLY A 175 11.34 -19.68 9.19
C GLY A 175 11.58 -18.61 10.27
N GLN A 176 10.68 -17.63 10.42
CA GLN A 176 10.82 -16.63 11.47
C GLN A 176 10.67 -17.33 12.83
N PRO A 177 11.63 -17.16 13.76
CA PRO A 177 11.54 -17.80 15.07
C PRO A 177 10.26 -17.34 15.77
N THR A 178 9.34 -18.28 16.00
CA THR A 178 8.13 -18.02 16.81
C THR A 178 8.34 -18.35 18.28
N GLY A 179 9.58 -18.67 18.69
CA GLY A 179 9.96 -19.06 20.04
C GLY A 179 10.91 -18.07 20.73
N PRO A 180 11.28 -18.33 22.01
CA PRO A 180 12.22 -17.51 22.77
C PRO A 180 13.56 -17.37 22.05
N VAL A 181 14.18 -16.18 22.16
CA VAL A 181 15.47 -15.89 21.54
C VAL A 181 16.53 -16.89 22.03
N PRO A 182 17.24 -17.62 21.15
CA PRO A 182 18.27 -18.56 21.56
C PRO A 182 19.38 -17.87 22.34
N SER A 183 19.94 -18.57 23.34
CA SER A 183 21.10 -18.14 24.10
C SER A 183 22.30 -17.88 23.18
N LEU A 184 23.23 -17.01 23.60
CA LEU A 184 24.45 -16.68 22.84
C LEU A 184 25.26 -17.92 22.44
N ALA A 185 25.28 -18.95 23.30
CA ALA A 185 25.94 -20.23 23.01
C ALA A 185 25.26 -21.01 21.87
N GLY A 186 23.92 -21.00 21.80
CA GLY A 186 23.16 -21.62 20.70
C GLY A 186 23.39 -20.94 19.35
N ARG A 187 23.51 -19.59 19.34
CA ARG A 187 23.82 -18.84 18.11
C ARG A 187 25.21 -19.17 17.56
N ALA A 188 26.20 -19.38 18.43
CA ALA A 188 27.56 -19.71 18.01
C ALA A 188 27.63 -21.11 17.37
N SER A 189 26.85 -22.07 17.87
CA SER A 189 26.75 -23.42 17.28
C SER A 189 25.95 -23.47 15.98
N ASP A 190 24.91 -22.63 15.83
CA ASP A 190 24.09 -22.55 14.61
C ASP A 190 24.83 -21.84 13.46
N ALA A 191 25.56 -20.77 13.78
CA ALA A 191 26.38 -20.01 12.83
C ALA A 191 27.49 -20.85 12.16
N ALA A 192 27.98 -21.89 12.85
CA ALA A 192 28.99 -22.80 12.31
C ALA A 192 28.42 -23.84 11.32
N ARG A 193 27.09 -23.93 11.16
CA ARG A 193 26.41 -24.99 10.38
C ARG A 193 25.58 -24.52 9.18
N GLU A 194 25.17 -23.26 9.10
CA GLU A 194 24.01 -22.91 8.26
C GLU A 194 24.32 -22.50 6.81
N ARG A 195 23.92 -23.35 5.86
CA ARG A 195 23.36 -22.83 4.59
C ARG A 195 22.02 -22.18 4.91
N ALA A 196 21.81 -20.95 4.44
CA ALA A 196 20.54 -20.26 4.62
C ALA A 196 19.37 -21.14 4.14
N THR A 197 18.37 -21.30 5.00
CA THR A 197 17.17 -22.08 4.68
C THR A 197 16.31 -21.34 3.65
N ALA A 198 15.51 -22.06 2.86
CA ALA A 198 14.56 -21.45 1.92
C ALA A 198 13.61 -20.45 2.62
N GLY A 199 13.23 -20.72 3.88
CA GLY A 199 12.44 -19.80 4.70
C GLY A 199 13.16 -18.48 4.97
N GLN A 200 14.43 -18.52 5.37
CA GLN A 200 15.25 -17.31 5.59
C GLN A 200 15.41 -16.48 4.31
N PHE A 201 15.56 -17.12 3.14
CA PHE A 201 15.56 -16.41 1.85
C PHE A 201 14.21 -15.74 1.57
N CYS A 202 13.10 -16.45 1.74
CA CYS A 202 11.77 -15.88 1.59
C CYS A 202 11.55 -14.69 2.54
N TRP A 203 12.00 -14.79 3.78
CA TRP A 203 11.95 -13.68 4.74
C TRP A 203 12.79 -12.49 4.28
N ALA A 204 14.02 -12.74 3.81
CA ALA A 204 14.90 -11.68 3.31
C ALA A 204 14.26 -10.94 2.12
N VAL A 205 13.64 -11.68 1.19
CA VAL A 205 12.88 -11.09 0.07
C VAL A 205 11.74 -10.21 0.59
N VAL A 206 10.93 -10.70 1.52
CA VAL A 206 9.83 -9.92 2.12
C VAL A 206 10.35 -8.66 2.84
N ALA A 207 11.44 -8.78 3.60
CA ALA A 207 12.06 -7.66 4.30
C ALA A 207 12.59 -6.60 3.34
N VAL A 208 13.28 -7.00 2.26
CA VAL A 208 13.77 -6.09 1.21
C VAL A 208 12.61 -5.40 0.51
N LEU A 209 11.55 -6.13 0.15
CA LEU A 209 10.35 -5.57 -0.46
C LEU A 209 9.67 -4.56 0.47
N ASN A 210 9.57 -4.86 1.76
CA ASN A 210 8.97 -3.96 2.75
C ASN A 210 9.82 -2.70 2.97
N LEU A 211 11.15 -2.83 3.06
CA LEU A 211 12.07 -1.69 3.16
C LEU A 211 12.03 -0.81 1.90
N SER A 212 11.75 -1.42 0.75
CA SER A 212 11.63 -0.76 -0.54
C SER A 212 10.18 -0.42 -0.91
N ALA A 213 9.21 -0.56 0.02
CA ALA A 213 7.79 -0.46 -0.30
C ALA A 213 7.42 0.91 -0.90
N MET A 214 8.03 1.99 -0.38
CA MET A 214 7.83 3.33 -0.91
C MET A 214 8.40 3.46 -2.33
N THR A 215 9.57 2.89 -2.58
CA THR A 215 10.21 2.88 -3.89
C THR A 215 9.37 2.07 -4.89
N VAL A 216 8.91 0.87 -4.50
CA VAL A 216 7.99 0.06 -5.31
C VAL A 216 6.71 0.84 -5.62
N PHE A 217 6.11 1.49 -4.62
CA PHE A 217 4.92 2.31 -4.79
C PHE A 217 5.13 3.43 -5.84
N LEU A 218 6.25 4.16 -5.76
CA LEU A 218 6.57 5.25 -6.68
C LEU A 218 6.89 4.80 -8.10
N TRP A 219 7.56 3.65 -8.25
CA TRP A 219 8.16 3.25 -9.53
C TRP A 219 7.40 2.16 -10.28
N HIS A 220 6.49 1.40 -9.65
CA HIS A 220 5.81 0.28 -10.31
C HIS A 220 4.97 0.71 -11.53
N GLN A 221 4.19 1.80 -11.44
CA GLN A 221 3.42 2.31 -12.58
C GLN A 221 4.35 2.73 -13.73
N THR A 222 5.47 3.40 -13.41
CA THR A 222 6.46 3.78 -14.42
C THR A 222 7.09 2.56 -15.07
N SER A 223 7.37 1.50 -14.32
CA SER A 223 7.88 0.22 -14.85
C SER A 223 6.91 -0.41 -15.85
N MET A 224 5.62 -0.48 -15.49
CA MET A 224 4.58 -1.03 -16.35
C MET A 224 4.39 -0.21 -17.63
N ILE A 225 4.34 1.12 -17.53
CA ILE A 225 4.21 2.02 -18.68
C ILE A 225 5.44 1.94 -19.58
N ALA A 226 6.65 2.00 -19.02
CA ALA A 226 7.90 1.91 -19.78
C ALA A 226 7.98 0.59 -20.55
N THR A 227 7.66 -0.53 -19.90
CA THR A 227 7.62 -1.85 -20.53
C THR A 227 6.60 -1.88 -21.67
N THR A 228 5.40 -1.37 -21.44
CA THR A 228 4.33 -1.33 -22.46
C THR A 228 4.77 -0.52 -23.69
N VAL A 229 5.25 0.71 -23.47
CA VAL A 229 5.72 1.60 -24.54
C VAL A 229 6.91 1.02 -25.30
N PHE A 230 7.89 0.45 -24.58
CA PHE A 230 9.07 -0.17 -25.18
C PHE A 230 8.68 -1.28 -26.15
N TRP A 231 7.80 -2.20 -25.72
CA TRP A 231 7.36 -3.31 -26.56
C TRP A 231 6.46 -2.86 -27.72
N LEU A 232 5.69 -1.79 -27.56
CA LEU A 232 4.90 -1.19 -28.64
C LEU A 232 5.80 -0.60 -29.74
N GLY A 233 6.98 -0.08 -29.38
CA GLY A 233 7.95 0.50 -30.31
C GLY A 233 8.46 -0.48 -31.38
N PHE A 234 8.32 -1.79 -31.17
CA PHE A 234 8.65 -2.82 -32.17
C PHE A 234 7.54 -3.02 -33.22
N GLY A 235 6.51 -2.18 -33.24
CA GLY A 235 5.44 -2.21 -34.24
C GLY A 235 4.46 -3.38 -34.11
N GLN A 236 4.63 -4.26 -33.11
CA GLN A 236 3.77 -5.41 -32.88
C GLN A 236 3.06 -5.34 -31.53
N ARG A 237 1.74 -5.54 -31.54
CA ARG A 237 0.97 -5.75 -30.31
C ARG A 237 1.36 -7.08 -29.69
N ARG A 238 1.56 -7.07 -28.37
CA ARG A 238 1.93 -8.25 -27.59
C ARG A 238 0.72 -8.81 -26.83
N PRO A 239 0.47 -10.13 -26.88
CA PRO A 239 -0.61 -10.76 -26.13
C PRO A 239 -0.54 -10.44 -24.64
N GLY A 240 -1.69 -10.12 -24.04
CA GLY A 240 -1.83 -9.76 -22.63
C GLY A 240 -1.25 -8.41 -22.24
N LEU A 241 -0.40 -7.78 -23.06
CA LEU A 241 0.17 -6.45 -22.79
C LEU A 241 -0.64 -5.34 -23.46
N HIS A 242 -0.95 -5.52 -24.74
CA HIS A 242 -1.63 -4.53 -25.60
C HIS A 242 -3.02 -4.98 -26.06
N THR A 243 -3.42 -6.20 -25.71
CA THR A 243 -4.68 -6.81 -26.15
C THR A 243 -5.74 -6.71 -25.08
N ALA A 244 -7.01 -6.58 -25.50
CA ALA A 244 -8.17 -6.61 -24.62
C ALA A 244 -8.41 -8.02 -24.03
N PRO A 245 -9.11 -8.15 -22.89
CA PRO A 245 -9.41 -9.43 -22.24
C PRO A 245 -10.53 -10.19 -22.95
N GLU A 246 -10.34 -10.47 -24.24
CA GLU A 246 -11.30 -11.18 -25.10
C GLU A 246 -11.05 -12.69 -25.12
N ASP A 247 -9.84 -13.12 -24.73
CA ASP A 247 -9.38 -14.50 -24.80
C ASP A 247 -9.17 -15.10 -23.40
N PRO A 248 -9.53 -16.38 -23.15
CA PRO A 248 -9.36 -17.03 -21.85
C PRO A 248 -7.91 -17.10 -21.35
N PHE A 249 -6.93 -17.16 -22.25
CA PHE A 249 -5.51 -17.16 -21.92
C PHE A 249 -4.98 -15.76 -21.62
N TRP A 250 -5.77 -14.70 -21.79
CA TRP A 250 -5.35 -13.32 -21.50
C TRP A 250 -4.79 -13.16 -20.09
N VAL A 251 -5.41 -13.81 -19.10
CA VAL A 251 -4.92 -13.80 -17.71
C VAL A 251 -3.55 -14.46 -17.60
N ALA A 252 -3.35 -15.60 -18.27
CA ALA A 252 -2.06 -16.30 -18.29
C ALA A 252 -0.97 -15.43 -18.93
N PHE A 253 -1.27 -14.76 -20.05
CA PHE A 253 -0.34 -13.81 -20.67
C PHE A 253 0.01 -12.63 -19.73
N ARG A 254 -0.97 -12.06 -19.02
CA ARG A 254 -0.72 -11.02 -18.01
C ARG A 254 0.20 -11.49 -16.89
N LEU A 255 -0.01 -12.70 -16.38
CA LEU A 255 0.85 -13.30 -15.36
C LEU A 255 2.28 -13.50 -15.87
N ALA A 256 2.45 -13.88 -17.14
CA ALA A 256 3.77 -14.02 -17.76
C ALA A 256 4.54 -12.69 -17.89
N TRP A 257 3.86 -11.53 -17.88
CA TRP A 257 4.51 -10.21 -17.89
C TRP A 257 4.96 -9.74 -16.50
N ILE A 258 4.46 -10.32 -15.41
CA ILE A 258 4.83 -9.90 -14.03
C ILE A 258 6.35 -9.97 -13.80
N PRO A 259 7.07 -11.04 -14.18
CA PRO A 259 8.53 -11.08 -14.05
C PRO A 259 9.24 -9.97 -14.81
N VAL A 260 8.77 -9.62 -16.01
CA VAL A 260 9.34 -8.54 -16.83
C VAL A 260 9.17 -7.19 -16.13
N PHE A 261 7.97 -6.89 -15.64
CA PHE A 261 7.72 -5.66 -14.88
C PHE A 261 8.56 -5.61 -13.60
N ALA A 262 8.75 -6.74 -12.92
CA ALA A 262 9.59 -6.85 -11.73
C ALA A 262 11.08 -6.60 -12.05
N CYS A 263 11.59 -7.13 -13.17
CA CYS A 263 12.95 -6.86 -13.63
C CYS A 263 13.17 -5.38 -13.94
N VAL A 264 12.25 -4.75 -14.69
CA VAL A 264 12.34 -3.30 -15.01
C VAL A 264 12.23 -2.46 -13.73
N LEU A 265 11.37 -2.85 -12.80
CA LEU A 265 11.27 -2.19 -11.50
C LEU A 265 12.56 -2.34 -10.68
N ALA A 266 13.18 -3.51 -10.68
CA ALA A 266 14.45 -3.74 -10.01
C ALA A 266 15.59 -2.90 -10.61
N LEU A 267 15.60 -2.70 -11.94
CA LEU A 267 16.54 -1.79 -12.61
C LEU A 267 16.35 -0.35 -12.14
N PHE A 268 15.10 0.13 -12.05
CA PHE A 268 14.83 1.46 -11.49
C PHE A 268 15.27 1.55 -10.04
N TRP A 269 14.95 0.56 -9.21
CA TRP A 269 15.39 0.52 -7.82
C TRP A 269 16.92 0.58 -7.71
N LEU A 270 17.65 -0.21 -8.50
CA LEU A 270 19.11 -0.21 -8.50
C LEU A 270 19.71 1.13 -8.94
N ALA A 271 19.09 1.81 -9.91
CA ALA A 271 19.54 3.12 -10.39
C ALA A 271 19.33 4.24 -9.36
N PHE A 272 18.27 4.15 -8.53
CA PHE A 272 17.90 5.20 -7.58
C PHE A 272 18.24 4.91 -6.11
N LYS A 273 18.74 3.70 -5.79
CA LYS A 273 19.05 3.30 -4.40
C LYS A 273 20.08 4.23 -3.72
N ASP A 274 21.02 4.78 -4.47
CA ASP A 274 22.12 5.59 -3.92
C ASP A 274 21.66 7.01 -3.55
N VAL A 275 20.66 7.54 -4.27
CA VAL A 275 19.96 8.79 -3.93
C VAL A 275 19.15 8.60 -2.65
N GLU A 276 18.44 7.46 -2.51
CA GLU A 276 17.63 7.16 -1.33
C GLU A 276 18.49 6.97 -0.07
N LYS A 277 19.68 6.36 -0.19
CA LYS A 277 20.64 6.22 0.91
C LYS A 277 21.23 7.55 1.36
N SER A 278 21.46 8.48 0.43
CA SER A 278 22.03 9.80 0.71
C SER A 278 21.05 10.67 1.51
N ALA A 279 19.75 10.61 1.19
CA ALA A 279 18.71 11.33 1.92
C ALA A 279 18.52 10.88 3.39
N ARG A 280 18.89 9.63 3.73
CA ARG A 280 18.80 9.10 5.10
C ARG A 280 19.99 9.49 6.00
N ARG A 281 21.07 10.03 5.45
CA ARG A 281 22.34 10.27 6.17
C ARG A 281 22.50 11.67 6.80
N HIS A 282 21.52 12.58 6.71
CA HIS A 282 21.52 13.87 7.45
C HIS A 282 20.15 14.10 8.09
N PRO A 283 20.08 14.51 9.38
CA PRO A 283 20.90 15.56 9.99
C PRO A 283 21.83 15.02 11.09
N GLU A 284 23.13 15.20 10.93
CA GLU A 284 24.01 15.39 12.07
C GLU A 284 23.46 16.59 12.86
N ILE A 285 22.77 16.31 13.97
CA ILE A 285 22.70 17.23 15.08
C ILE A 285 24.16 17.41 15.47
N ARG A 286 24.76 18.52 15.02
CA ARG A 286 26.07 18.99 15.46
C ARG A 286 25.98 19.06 16.99
N SER A 287 26.43 18.01 17.67
CA SER A 287 26.49 17.96 19.11
C SER A 287 27.39 19.13 19.51
N MET A 288 26.78 20.22 19.99
CA MET A 288 27.52 21.20 20.76
C MET A 288 28.12 20.43 21.92
N SER A 289 29.43 20.18 21.82
CA SER A 289 30.22 19.64 22.91
C SER A 289 29.90 20.47 24.15
N PRO A 290 29.56 19.87 25.29
CA PRO A 290 29.38 20.65 26.51
C PRO A 290 30.71 21.36 26.78
N LYS A 291 30.67 22.70 26.82
CA LYS A 291 31.80 23.48 27.35
C LYS A 291 32.05 22.99 28.77
N SER A 292 33.26 22.52 29.04
CA SER A 292 33.72 22.21 30.39
C SER A 292 33.47 23.43 31.30
N PRO A 293 32.96 23.24 32.52
CA PRO A 293 32.83 24.33 33.47
C PRO A 293 34.21 24.89 33.82
N PRO A 294 34.33 26.21 34.09
CA PRO A 294 35.60 26.81 34.45
C PRO A 294 36.11 26.24 35.79
N ASP A 295 37.41 25.95 35.83
CA ASP A 295 38.10 25.55 37.05
C ASP A 295 37.91 26.62 38.14
N VAL A 296 37.26 26.23 39.23
CA VAL A 296 37.21 27.01 40.46
C VAL A 296 38.56 26.82 41.16
N ILE A 297 39.45 27.79 40.96
CA ILE A 297 40.68 27.93 41.76
C ILE A 297 40.28 28.44 43.15
N ARG A 298 40.84 27.79 44.18
CA ARG A 298 40.72 28.08 45.61
C ARG A 298 41.05 29.51 45.98
#